data_AF-A0A527ZKN6-F1
#
_entry.id   AF-A0A527ZKN6-F1
#
_cell.length_a   1.000
_cell.length_b   1.000
_cell.length_c   1.000
_cell.angle_alpha   90.00
_cell.angle_beta   90.00
_cell.angle_gamma   90.00
#
_symmetry.space_group_name_H-M   'P 1'
#
loop_
_entity.id
_entity.type
_entity.pdbx_description
1 polymer ?
#
loop_
_entity_poly.entity_id
_entity_poly.type
_entity_poly.pdbx_seq_one_letter_code
_entity_poly.pdbx_strand_id
1 'polypeptide(L)'
;MAVLRIVSNIATDSIPDVRKFYTDLFGLDAVMDHGWLVTLASSETTVPQISIASEGGSGTPVPDLSIEVDNVDAVYLRANEIGCRVVYDLTDEPWGVRRFFIA
;
A
#
# COMPACT_ATOMS: atom_id res chain seq x y z
N MET A 1 17.75 23.25 -0.08
CA MET A 1 16.91 22.45 -1.01
C MET A 1 16.17 21.41 -0.18
N ALA A 2 14.86 21.26 -0.36
CA ALA A 2 14.02 20.36 0.44
C ALA A 2 13.22 19.42 -0.48
N VAL A 3 13.09 18.15 -0.08
CA VAL A 3 12.24 17.18 -0.77
C VAL A 3 10.78 17.41 -0.34
N LEU A 4 9.87 17.54 -1.31
CA LEU A 4 8.46 17.86 -1.05
C LEU A 4 7.53 16.65 -1.13
N ARG A 5 7.87 15.64 -1.92
CA ARG A 5 7.14 14.37 -2.04
C ARG A 5 8.01 13.28 -2.64
N ILE A 6 7.70 12.03 -2.33
CA ILE A 6 8.23 10.83 -2.98
C ILE A 6 7.02 10.01 -3.41
N VAL A 7 7.00 9.53 -4.66
CA VAL A 7 5.86 8.78 -5.22
C VAL A 7 6.41 7.48 -5.80
N SER A 8 5.89 6.35 -5.33
CA SER A 8 6.16 5.05 -5.94
C SER A 8 5.41 4.91 -7.26
N ASN A 9 6.04 4.28 -8.25
CA ASN A 9 5.44 3.99 -9.53
C ASN A 9 5.44 2.48 -9.73
N ILE A 10 4.28 1.91 -10.02
CA ILE A 10 4.12 0.48 -10.28
C ILE A 10 3.97 0.29 -11.79
N ALA A 11 4.89 -0.48 -12.38
CA ALA A 11 4.77 -0.88 -13.78
C ALA A 11 3.65 -1.91 -13.93
N THR A 12 2.80 -1.74 -14.95
CA THR A 12 1.70 -2.64 -15.24
C THR A 12 1.34 -2.59 -16.72
N ASP A 13 0.88 -3.72 -17.27
CA ASP A 13 0.29 -3.80 -18.61
C ASP A 13 -1.20 -3.42 -18.61
N SER A 14 -1.83 -3.31 -17.42
CA SER A 14 -3.22 -2.90 -17.25
C SER A 14 -3.37 -1.91 -16.10
N ILE A 15 -3.42 -0.62 -16.46
CA ILE A 15 -3.71 0.47 -15.51
C ILE A 15 -5.12 0.32 -14.90
N PRO A 16 -6.18 -0.03 -15.65
CA PRO A 16 -7.52 -0.18 -15.07
C PRO A 16 -7.57 -1.22 -13.94
N ASP A 17 -6.89 -2.35 -14.09
CA ASP A 17 -6.92 -3.43 -13.10
C ASP A 17 -6.19 -3.04 -11.82
N VAL A 18 -4.98 -2.47 -11.95
CA VAL A 18 -4.20 -2.01 -10.79
C VAL A 18 -4.90 -0.84 -10.11
N ARG A 19 -5.48 0.09 -10.87
CA ARG A 19 -6.30 1.18 -10.33
C ARG A 19 -7.46 0.62 -9.51
N LYS A 20 -8.22 -0.32 -10.08
CA LYS A 20 -9.37 -0.94 -9.41
C LYS A 20 -8.96 -1.60 -8.10
N PHE A 21 -7.86 -2.34 -8.09
CA PHE A 21 -7.34 -2.97 -6.87
C PHE A 21 -7.11 -1.96 -5.74
N TYR A 22 -6.38 -0.87 -6.01
CA TYR A 22 -6.08 0.14 -4.98
C TYR A 22 -7.31 0.94 -4.55
N THR A 23 -8.22 1.23 -5.48
CA THR A 23 -9.50 1.89 -5.14
C THR A 23 -10.41 0.97 -4.32
N ASP A 24 -10.55 -0.31 -4.68
CA ASP A 24 -11.43 -1.24 -3.95
C ASP A 24 -10.89 -1.56 -2.55
N LEU A 25 -9.58 -1.77 -2.42
CA LEU A 25 -8.97 -2.16 -1.15
C LEU A 25 -8.88 -0.97 -0.18
N PHE A 26 -8.40 0.18 -0.66
CA PHE A 26 -8.05 1.32 0.18
C PHE A 26 -8.97 2.54 0.01
N GLY A 27 -9.87 2.55 -0.96
CA GLY A 27 -10.74 3.71 -1.22
C GLY A 27 -10.01 4.91 -1.79
N LEU A 28 -8.89 4.72 -2.50
CA LEU A 28 -8.13 5.83 -3.07
C LEU A 28 -8.80 6.41 -4.33
N ASP A 29 -8.70 7.74 -4.46
CA ASP A 29 -9.25 8.51 -5.57
C ASP A 29 -8.20 8.81 -6.64
N ALA A 30 -8.62 8.82 -7.90
CA ALA A 30 -7.74 9.26 -9.00
C ALA A 30 -7.61 10.79 -9.00
N VAL A 31 -6.39 11.26 -8.74
CA VAL A 31 -6.06 12.69 -8.68
C VAL A 31 -5.29 13.19 -9.91
N MET A 32 -4.79 12.26 -10.73
CA MET A 32 -4.15 12.55 -12.02
C MET A 32 -4.33 11.34 -12.94
N ASP A 33 -4.72 11.58 -14.18
CA ASP A 33 -4.92 10.53 -15.19
C ASP A 33 -4.45 11.05 -16.57
N HIS A 34 -3.44 10.39 -17.13
CA HIS A 34 -2.91 10.69 -18.45
C HIS A 34 -3.04 9.50 -19.42
N GLY A 35 -3.86 8.50 -19.08
CA GLY A 35 -4.02 7.27 -19.85
C GLY A 35 -2.85 6.30 -19.71
N TRP A 36 -1.61 6.76 -19.84
CA TRP A 36 -0.39 5.95 -19.63
C TRP A 36 0.07 5.89 -18.16
N LEU A 37 -0.50 6.73 -17.30
CA LEU A 37 -0.28 6.76 -15.87
C LEU A 37 -1.52 7.30 -15.16
N VAL A 38 -1.84 6.71 -14.01
CA VAL A 38 -2.84 7.21 -13.06
C VAL A 38 -2.17 7.34 -11.70
N THR A 39 -2.39 8.46 -11.02
CA THR A 39 -2.02 8.64 -9.61
C THR A 39 -3.26 8.55 -8.74
N LEU A 40 -3.21 7.68 -7.75
CA LEU A 40 -4.24 7.52 -6.73
C LEU A 40 -3.77 8.13 -5.40
N ALA A 41 -4.67 8.78 -4.66
CA ALA A 41 -4.37 9.39 -3.37
C ALA A 41 -5.59 9.40 -2.44
N SER A 42 -5.32 9.54 -1.14
CA SER A 42 -6.33 9.95 -0.14
C SER A 42 -6.23 11.46 0.10
N SER A 43 -7.14 12.00 0.93
CA SER A 43 -7.07 13.39 1.42
C SER A 43 -6.00 13.62 2.49
N GLU A 44 -5.36 12.56 2.99
CA GLU A 44 -4.41 12.63 4.09
C GLU A 44 -3.04 13.15 3.63
N THR A 45 -2.30 13.74 4.56
CA THR A 45 -0.97 14.29 4.29
C THR A 45 0.08 13.66 5.19
N THR A 46 1.27 13.41 4.65
CA THR A 46 2.39 12.81 5.37
C THR A 46 3.72 13.47 5.01
N VAL A 47 4.72 13.33 5.88
CA VAL A 47 6.09 13.78 5.60
C VAL A 47 6.71 12.88 4.53
N PRO A 48 7.46 13.41 3.55
CA PRO A 48 8.15 12.57 2.57
C PRO A 48 9.17 11.63 3.24
N GLN A 49 9.01 10.33 3.03
CA GLN A 49 9.83 9.29 3.67
C GLN A 49 10.32 8.27 2.64
N ILE A 50 11.48 7.68 2.93
CA ILE A 50 12.00 6.49 2.26
C ILE A 50 12.58 5.56 3.33
N SER A 51 12.16 4.30 3.30
CA SER A 51 12.68 3.26 4.19
C SER A 51 13.78 2.47 3.49
N ILE A 52 14.83 2.11 4.23
CA ILE A 52 15.92 1.25 3.76
C ILE A 52 16.01 0.11 4.76
N ALA A 53 15.81 -1.13 4.30
CA ALA A 53 15.74 -2.29 5.15
C ALA A 53 16.45 -3.49 4.51
N SER A 54 17.03 -4.36 5.35
CA SER A 54 17.60 -5.65 4.93
C SER A 54 16.58 -6.79 5.00
N GLU A 55 15.49 -6.61 5.76
CA GLU A 55 14.37 -7.56 5.90
C GLU A 55 13.07 -6.79 6.19
N GLY A 56 11.93 -7.48 6.12
CA GLY A 56 10.61 -6.91 6.45
C GLY A 56 10.27 -6.95 7.95
N GLY A 57 11.11 -7.56 8.78
CA GLY A 57 10.82 -7.82 10.20
C GLY A 57 10.11 -9.16 10.38
N SER A 58 10.34 -9.81 11.51
CA SER A 58 9.78 -11.14 11.83
C SER A 58 10.12 -12.20 10.78
N GLY A 59 11.26 -12.07 10.08
CA GLY A 59 11.73 -13.02 9.06
C GLY A 59 11.03 -12.89 7.70
N THR A 60 10.20 -11.86 7.50
CA THR A 60 9.56 -11.57 6.21
C THR A 60 10.53 -10.89 5.24
N PRO A 61 10.33 -11.04 3.92
CA PRO A 61 11.07 -10.24 2.94
C PRO A 61 10.72 -8.76 3.07
N VAL A 62 11.60 -7.88 2.58
CA VAL A 62 11.29 -6.43 2.48
C VAL A 62 10.07 -6.25 1.58
N PRO A 63 9.00 -5.57 2.04
CA PRO A 63 7.84 -5.31 1.19
C PRO A 63 8.18 -4.24 0.15
N ASP A 64 7.56 -4.33 -1.03
CA ASP A 64 7.71 -3.28 -2.06
C ASP A 64 7.14 -1.94 -1.60
N LEU A 65 6.03 -1.98 -0.84
CA LEU A 65 5.34 -0.82 -0.30
C LEU A 65 4.90 -1.09 1.14
N SER A 66 5.07 -0.10 2.01
CA SER A 66 4.38 -0.04 3.30
C SER A 66 3.27 0.99 3.20
N ILE A 67 2.03 0.56 3.40
CA ILE A 67 0.82 1.41 3.32
C ILE A 67 0.19 1.44 4.72
N GLU A 68 0.25 2.60 5.37
CA GLU A 68 -0.39 2.84 6.66
C GLU A 68 -1.87 3.16 6.45
N VAL A 69 -2.73 2.61 7.32
CA VAL A 69 -4.18 2.80 7.30
C VAL A 69 -4.68 3.04 8.72
N ASP A 70 -5.77 3.78 8.86
CA ASP A 70 -6.39 4.10 10.15
C ASP A 70 -7.08 2.87 10.79
N ASN A 71 -7.48 1.89 9.99
CA ASN A 71 -8.12 0.66 10.43
C ASN A 71 -7.66 -0.57 9.62
N VAL A 72 -6.62 -1.23 10.10
CA VAL A 72 -6.03 -2.41 9.44
C VAL A 72 -6.96 -3.63 9.43
N ASP A 73 -7.76 -3.84 10.48
CA ASP A 73 -8.70 -4.96 10.53
C ASP A 73 -9.79 -4.83 9.45
N ALA A 74 -10.29 -3.62 9.21
CA ALA A 74 -11.25 -3.37 8.12
C ALA A 74 -10.65 -3.61 6.74
N VAL A 75 -9.41 -3.18 6.52
CA VAL A 75 -8.70 -3.40 5.24
C VAL A 75 -8.37 -4.89 5.05
N TYR A 76 -8.01 -5.59 6.11
CA TYR A 76 -7.78 -7.04 6.09
C TYR A 76 -9.06 -7.81 5.71
N LEU A 77 -10.23 -7.45 6.26
CA LEU A 77 -11.50 -8.06 5.86
C LEU A 77 -11.80 -7.81 4.38
N ARG A 78 -11.64 -6.57 3.89
CA ARG A 78 -11.82 -6.23 2.47
C ARG A 78 -10.87 -7.01 1.57
N ALA A 79 -9.59 -7.13 1.95
CA ALA A 79 -8.60 -7.90 1.20
C ALA A 79 -9.06 -9.36 1.01
N ASN A 80 -9.61 -9.98 2.07
CA ASN A 80 -10.17 -11.32 1.98
C ASN A 80 -11.43 -11.36 1.09
N GLU A 81 -12.34 -10.39 1.21
CA GLU A 81 -13.57 -10.32 0.40
C GLU A 81 -13.30 -10.19 -1.11
N ILE A 82 -12.27 -9.42 -1.49
CA ILE A 82 -11.89 -9.24 -2.90
C ILE A 82 -10.90 -10.31 -3.40
N GLY A 83 -10.58 -11.31 -2.55
CA GLY A 83 -9.77 -12.47 -2.93
C GLY A 83 -8.26 -12.21 -3.03
N CYS A 84 -7.73 -11.23 -2.28
CA CYS A 84 -6.30 -11.02 -2.19
C CYS A 84 -5.60 -12.24 -1.56
N ARG A 85 -4.40 -12.56 -2.06
CA ARG A 85 -3.57 -13.60 -1.47
C ARG A 85 -2.82 -13.04 -0.27
N VAL A 86 -3.34 -13.26 0.93
CA VAL A 86 -2.62 -12.97 2.19
C VAL A 86 -1.46 -13.95 2.34
N VAL A 87 -0.22 -13.43 2.40
CA VAL A 87 1.02 -14.23 2.53
C VAL A 87 1.65 -14.13 3.93
N TYR A 88 1.25 -13.12 4.70
CA TYR A 88 1.58 -12.97 6.11
C TYR A 88 0.32 -12.46 6.81
N ASP A 89 -0.18 -13.23 7.77
CA ASP A 89 -1.49 -12.98 8.39
C ASP A 89 -1.49 -11.76 9.31
N LEU A 90 -2.67 -11.24 9.64
CA LEU A 90 -2.83 -10.07 10.49
C LEU A 90 -2.24 -10.32 11.88
N THR A 91 -1.15 -9.61 12.16
CA THR A 91 -0.29 -9.87 13.31
C THR A 91 0.04 -8.56 14.04
N ASP A 92 -0.01 -8.60 15.38
CA ASP A 92 0.53 -7.55 16.24
C ASP A 92 2.04 -7.77 16.42
N GLU A 93 2.84 -6.84 15.91
CA GLU A 93 4.30 -6.94 15.96
C GLU A 93 4.85 -6.33 17.26
N PRO A 94 5.99 -6.83 17.78
CA PRO A 94 6.54 -6.37 19.05
C PRO A 94 7.00 -4.90 19.06
N TRP A 95 7.13 -4.27 17.88
CA TRP A 95 7.43 -2.84 17.74
C TRP A 95 6.16 -1.95 17.66
N GLY A 96 4.98 -2.49 17.97
CA GLY A 96 3.76 -1.71 18.15
C GLY A 96 2.98 -1.42 16.87
N VAL A 97 3.23 -2.18 15.79
CA VAL A 97 2.48 -2.09 14.53
C VAL A 97 1.65 -3.35 14.35
N ARG A 98 0.38 -3.20 13.96
CA ARG A 98 -0.48 -4.30 13.52
C ARG A 98 -0.52 -4.32 11.99
N ARG A 99 -0.15 -5.44 11.35
CA ARG A 99 0.01 -5.51 9.89
C ARG A 99 -0.25 -6.90 9.32
N PHE A 100 -0.43 -6.97 8.01
CA PHE A 100 -0.49 -8.19 7.21
C PHE A 100 0.14 -7.92 5.83
N PHE A 101 0.59 -8.96 5.12
CA PHE A 101 1.12 -8.83 3.74
C PHE A 101 0.21 -9.53 2.74
N ILE A 102 0.13 -8.94 1.55
CA ILE A 102 -0.53 -9.50 0.37
C ILE A 102 0.48 -9.63 -0.78
N ALA A 103 0.24 -10.60 -1.67
CA ALA A 103 1.05 -10.86 -2.86
C ALA A 103 0.20 -10.89 -4.14
#